data_AF-A0A928UP50-F1
#
_entry.id   AF-A0A928UP50-F1
#
_cell.length_a   1.000
_cell.length_b   1.000
_cell.length_c   1.000
_cell.angle_alpha   90.00
_cell.angle_beta   90.00
_cell.angle_gamma   90.00
#
_symmetry.space_group_name_H-M   'P 1'
#
loop_
_entity.id
_entity.type
_entity.pdbx_description
1 polymer ?
#
loop_
_entity_poly.entity_id
_entity_poly.type
_entity_poly.pdbx_seq_one_letter_code
_entity_poly.pdbx_strand_id
1 'polypeptide(L)' 'LAPLTQSSWRDWTQALKEQTGRKGRDLFMPLRLALTGQAHGPEMKDLLPLIGYQKSVLRLEGKKG' A
#
# COMPACT_ATOMS: atom_id res chain seq x y z
N LEU A 1 11.46 -10.36 -9.40
CA LEU A 1 10.27 -10.09 -8.58
C LEU A 1 9.13 -9.73 -9.52
N ALA A 2 7.93 -10.26 -9.33
CA ALA A 2 6.80 -9.93 -10.18
C ALA A 2 6.43 -8.44 -10.05
N PRO A 3 6.02 -7.77 -11.14
CA PRO A 3 5.62 -6.37 -11.09
C PRO A 3 4.37 -6.16 -10.22
N LEU A 4 4.27 -5.00 -9.57
CA LEU A 4 3.05 -4.60 -8.90
C LEU A 4 2.01 -4.20 -9.95
N THR A 5 0.79 -4.72 -9.79
CA THR A 5 -0.35 -4.45 -10.66
C THR A 5 -1.48 -3.84 -9.85
N GLN A 6 -2.57 -3.43 -10.52
CA GLN A 6 -3.75 -2.96 -9.82
C GLN A 6 -4.33 -3.99 -8.85
N SER A 7 -4.22 -5.29 -9.15
CA SER A 7 -4.72 -6.34 -8.25
C SER A 7 -3.88 -6.47 -6.98
N SER A 8 -2.58 -6.14 -7.04
CA SER A 8 -1.68 -6.24 -5.89
C SER A 8 -2.19 -5.48 -4.66
N TRP A 9 -2.78 -4.30 -4.85
CA TRP A 9 -3.34 -3.53 -3.73
C TRP A 9 -4.51 -4.27 -3.04
N ARG A 10 -5.43 -4.82 -3.83
CA ARG A 10 -6.55 -5.59 -3.29
C ARG A 10 -6.05 -6.84 -2.58
N ASP A 11 -5.16 -7.58 -3.21
CA ASP A 11 -4.68 -8.87 -2.71
C ASP A 11 -3.91 -8.67 -1.38
N TRP A 12 -3.07 -7.64 -1.27
CA TRP A 12 -2.36 -7.28 -0.03
C TRP A 12 -3.31 -6.83 1.08
N THR A 13 -4.23 -5.92 0.76
CA THR A 13 -5.14 -5.38 1.78
C THR A 13 -6.15 -6.41 2.24
N GLN A 14 -6.53 -7.37 1.39
CA GLN A 14 -7.33 -8.53 1.80
C GLN A 14 -6.55 -9.42 2.77
N ALA A 15 -5.31 -9.80 2.44
CA ALA A 15 -4.48 -10.60 3.34
C ALA A 15 -4.30 -9.91 4.71
N LEU A 16 -4.10 -8.59 4.73
CA LEU A 16 -4.00 -7.81 5.97
C LEU A 16 -5.31 -7.78 6.77
N LYS A 17 -6.47 -7.68 6.09
CA LYS A 17 -7.78 -7.77 6.78
C LYS A 17 -7.93 -9.11 7.49
N GLU A 18 -7.63 -10.20 6.78
CA GLU A 18 -7.75 -11.57 7.30
C GLU A 18 -6.82 -11.81 8.48
N GLN A 19 -5.57 -11.32 8.40
CA GLN A 19 -4.57 -11.53 9.46
C GLN A 19 -4.73 -10.62 10.68
N THR A 20 -5.25 -9.40 10.49
CA THR A 20 -5.22 -8.38 11.57
C THR A 20 -6.61 -7.96 12.05
N GLY A 21 -7.68 -8.30 11.33
CA GLY A 21 -9.03 -7.82 11.57
C GLY A 21 -9.24 -6.31 11.29
N ARG A 22 -8.19 -5.58 10.88
CA ARG A 22 -8.29 -4.13 10.58
C ARG A 22 -9.09 -3.88 9.32
N LYS A 23 -9.87 -2.80 9.32
CA LYS A 23 -10.77 -2.42 8.22
C LYS A 23 -10.95 -0.91 8.11
N GLY A 24 -11.53 -0.46 7.00
CA GLY A 24 -11.83 0.95 6.78
C GLY A 24 -10.61 1.85 6.97
N ARG A 25 -10.80 2.98 7.68
CA ARG A 25 -9.76 3.98 7.90
C ARG A 25 -8.52 3.40 8.59
N ASP A 26 -8.70 2.50 9.55
CA ASP A 26 -7.60 1.94 10.36
C ASP A 26 -6.68 0.99 9.57
N LEU A 27 -7.16 0.49 8.42
CA LEU A 27 -6.33 -0.26 7.47
C LEU A 27 -5.75 0.65 6.40
N PHE A 28 -6.60 1.42 5.72
CA PHE A 28 -6.21 2.07 4.47
C PHE A 28 -5.43 3.38 4.68
N MET A 29 -5.77 4.17 5.70
CA MET A 29 -5.10 5.45 5.96
C MET A 29 -3.61 5.28 6.32
N PRO A 30 -3.21 4.42 7.29
CA PRO A 30 -1.81 4.26 7.61
C PRO A 30 -0.99 3.71 6.44
N LEU A 31 -1.54 2.76 5.67
CA LEU A 31 -0.86 2.25 4.46
C LEU A 31 -0.66 3.34 3.41
N ARG A 32 -1.67 4.17 3.16
CA ARG A 32 -1.55 5.31 2.24
C ARG A 32 -0.44 6.25 2.71
N LEU A 33 -0.47 6.66 3.97
CA LEU A 33 0.54 7.57 4.52
C LEU A 33 1.94 6.99 4.41
N ALA A 34 2.13 5.71 4.75
CA ALA A 34 3.42 5.05 4.60
C ALA A 34 3.89 5.04 3.14
N LEU A 35 3.00 4.70 2.20
CA LEU A 35 3.36 4.53 0.80
C LEU A 35 3.48 5.85 0.02
N THR A 36 2.80 6.92 0.41
CA THR A 36 2.73 8.17 -0.38
C THR A 36 3.11 9.43 0.39
N GLY A 37 3.09 9.39 1.73
CA GLY A 37 3.21 10.58 2.58
C GLY A 37 2.03 11.54 2.50
N GLN A 38 0.92 11.15 1.87
CA GLN A 38 -0.26 12.00 1.64
C GLN A 38 -1.52 11.34 2.20
N ALA A 39 -2.33 12.07 2.98
CA ALA A 39 -3.57 11.53 3.54
C ALA A 39 -4.69 11.34 2.50
N HIS A 40 -4.58 12.02 1.36
CA HIS A 40 -5.58 12.05 0.28
C HIS A 40 -4.92 11.83 -1.09
N GLY A 41 -5.73 11.76 -2.14
CA GLY A 41 -5.27 11.65 -3.53
C GLY A 41 -5.89 10.48 -4.29
N PRO A 42 -5.34 10.14 -5.47
CA PRO A 42 -5.86 9.08 -6.33
C PRO A 42 -5.91 7.71 -5.67
N GLU A 43 -6.65 6.80 -6.26
CA GLU A 43 -6.82 5.42 -5.80
C GLU A 43 -5.48 4.67 -5.65
N MET A 44 -5.32 3.93 -4.54
CA MET A 44 -4.06 3.26 -4.24
C MET A 44 -3.73 2.12 -5.21
N LYS A 45 -4.75 1.47 -5.80
CA LYS A 45 -4.55 0.45 -6.84
C LYS A 45 -3.84 1.01 -8.07
N ASP A 46 -4.00 2.30 -8.35
CA ASP A 46 -3.40 2.96 -9.51
C ASP A 46 -2.03 3.56 -9.14
N LEU A 47 -1.87 4.03 -7.90
CA LEU A 47 -0.59 4.56 -7.41
C LEU A 47 0.46 3.46 -7.15
N LEU A 48 0.06 2.32 -6.60
CA LEU A 48 0.99 1.27 -6.16
C LEU A 48 1.89 0.75 -7.31
N PRO A 49 1.38 0.46 -8.52
CA PRO A 49 2.21 0.10 -9.67
C PRO A 49 3.22 1.19 -10.06
N LEU A 50 2.83 2.47 -9.98
CA LEU A 50 3.68 3.61 -10.33
C LEU A 50 4.81 3.83 -9.31
N ILE A 51 4.56 3.52 -8.03
CA ILE A 51 5.61 3.55 -6.98
C ILE A 51 6.63 2.43 -7.21
N GLY A 52 6.15 1.25 -7.62
CA GLY A 52 6.98 0.07 -7.86
C GLY A 52 7.33 -0.69 -6.58
N TYR A 53 7.75 -1.96 -6.75
CA TYR A 53 7.96 -2.88 -5.63
C TYR A 53 9.04 -2.41 -4.65
N GLN A 54 10.25 -2.11 -5.15
CA GLN A 54 11.38 -1.78 -4.30
C GLN A 54 11.11 -0.54 -3.43
N LYS A 55 10.56 0.52 -4.05
CA LYS A 55 10.24 1.75 -3.32
C LYS A 55 9.10 1.55 -2.32
N SER A 56 8.11 0.73 -2.65
CA SER A 56 7.02 0.39 -1.73
C SER A 56 7.56 -0.32 -0.48
N VAL A 57 8.48 -1.28 -0.65
CA VAL A 57 9.13 -1.97 0.48
C VAL A 57 9.91 -0.99 1.35
N LEU A 58 10.79 -0.18 0.76
CA LEU A 58 11.58 0.82 1.52
C LEU A 58 10.68 1.74 2.35
N ARG A 59 9.61 2.26 1.75
CA ARG A 59 8.64 3.14 2.41
C ARG A 59 7.90 2.44 3.56
N LEU A 60 7.47 1.19 3.36
CA LEU A 60 6.79 0.40 4.40
C LEU A 60 7.73 0.02 5.55
N GLU A 61 9.02 -0.13 5.29
CA GLU A 61 10.05 -0.32 6.32
C GLU A 61 10.46 0.97 7.03
N GLY A 62 9.86 2.12 6.67
CA GLY A 62 10.24 3.43 7.20
C GLY A 62 11.61 3.93 6.74
N LYS A 63 12.20 3.28 5.72
CA LYS A 63 13.47 3.69 5.11
C LYS A 63 13.22 4.79 4.09
N LYS A 64 14.18 5.72 3.97
CA LYS A 64 14.18 6.66 2.85
C LYS A 64 14.41 5.85 1.56
N GLY A 65 13.56 6.06 0.57
CA GLY A 65 13.66 5.45 -0.75
C GLY A 65 13.48 6.46 -1.87
#